data_AF-A0A4P6VW33-F1
#
_entry.id   AF-A0A4P6VW33-F1
#
_cell.length_a   1.000
_cell.length_b   1.000
_cell.length_c   1.000
_cell.angle_alpha   90.00
_cell.angle_beta   90.00
_cell.angle_gamma   90.00
#
_symmetry.space_group_name_H-M   'P 1'
#
loop_
_entity.id
_entity.type
_entity.pdbx_description
1 polymer ?
#
loop_
_entity_poly.entity_id
_entity_poly.type
_entity_poly.pdbx_seq_one_letter_code
_entity_poly.pdbx_strand_id
1 'polypeptide(L)'
;MRIQHGFSLIEVLITLLVLKVGLLGLLAAQTLSLRQLQDAIQRTQAVAMSNALFNEIWANPRLADAIAPQITLQFEPLTTPVCSQNTPCNAQQLAIVQLNSWFETLQALSSTLHQPVFCFQSQANTAQLQVSWQQRSANSAPQLASCDASAGRGAFAVQGGAW
;
A
#
# COMPACT_ATOMS: atom_id res chain seq x y z
N MET A 1 -32.18 16.92 -60.67
CA MET A 1 -30.97 16.07 -60.68
C MET A 1 -30.24 16.26 -59.36
N ARG A 2 -30.04 15.18 -58.60
CA ARG A 2 -29.40 15.23 -57.27
C ARG A 2 -27.89 15.05 -57.48
N ILE A 3 -27.10 16.08 -57.23
CA ILE A 3 -25.64 16.03 -57.39
C ILE A 3 -25.08 15.17 -56.25
N GLN A 4 -24.64 13.95 -56.56
CA GLN A 4 -23.84 13.13 -55.64
C GLN A 4 -22.48 13.80 -55.49
N HIS A 5 -22.22 14.37 -54.31
CA HIS A 5 -20.90 14.86 -53.95
C HIS A 5 -20.11 13.66 -53.41
N GLY A 6 -19.22 13.10 -54.23
CA GLY A 6 -18.32 12.04 -53.80
C GLY A 6 -17.34 12.56 -52.74
N PHE A 7 -16.98 11.71 -51.78
CA PHE A 7 -15.95 12.01 -50.78
C PHE A 7 -14.64 12.39 -51.47
N SER A 8 -14.08 13.55 -51.11
CA SER A 8 -12.74 13.92 -51.57
C SER A 8 -11.69 13.16 -50.75
N LEU A 9 -10.58 12.76 -51.39
CA LEU A 9 -9.46 12.09 -50.70
C LEU A 9 -8.90 12.96 -49.55
N ILE A 10 -8.98 14.29 -49.69
CA ILE A 10 -8.57 15.24 -48.64
C ILE A 10 -9.46 15.15 -47.40
N GLU A 11 -10.76 14.89 -47.58
CA GLU A 11 -11.75 14.84 -46.50
C GLU A 11 -11.54 13.60 -45.64
N VAL A 12 -11.26 12.47 -46.27
CA VAL A 12 -10.88 11.24 -45.55
C VAL A 12 -9.55 11.44 -44.79
N LEU A 13 -8.59 12.17 -45.38
CA LEU A 13 -7.30 12.41 -44.73
C LEU A 13 -7.44 13.30 -43.49
N ILE A 14 -8.31 14.32 -43.56
CA ILE A 14 -8.60 15.22 -42.42
C ILE A 14 -9.39 14.47 -41.34
N THR A 15 -10.38 13.65 -41.69
CA THR A 15 -11.13 12.86 -40.69
C THR A 15 -10.22 11.88 -39.96
N LEU A 16 -9.32 11.20 -40.67
CA LEU A 16 -8.31 10.34 -40.06
C LEU A 16 -7.32 11.12 -39.17
N LEU A 17 -6.93 12.33 -39.56
CA LEU A 17 -6.07 13.19 -38.75
C LEU A 17 -6.74 13.56 -37.43
N VAL A 18 -7.97 14.08 -37.49
CA VAL A 18 -8.76 14.46 -36.30
C VAL A 18 -9.00 13.25 -35.40
N LEU A 19 -9.36 12.10 -35.98
CA LEU A 19 -9.57 10.86 -35.24
C LEU A 19 -8.30 10.37 -34.53
N LYS A 20 -7.14 10.43 -35.20
CA LYS A 20 -5.85 10.05 -34.60
C LYS A 20 -5.49 10.96 -33.43
N VAL A 21 -5.65 12.28 -33.58
CA VAL A 21 -5.40 13.24 -32.49
C VAL A 21 -6.34 12.99 -31.31
N GLY A 22 -7.62 12.75 -31.58
CA GLY A 22 -8.60 12.41 -30.54
C GLY A 22 -8.26 11.13 -29.78
N LEU A 23 -7.83 10.08 -30.49
CA LEU A 23 -7.43 8.81 -29.87
C LEU A 23 -6.17 8.95 -29.00
N LEU A 24 -5.17 9.72 -29.45
CA LEU A 24 -3.98 10.02 -28.64
C LEU A 24 -4.35 10.77 -27.35
N GLY A 25 -5.29 11.71 -27.42
CA GLY A 25 -5.83 12.40 -26.25
C GLY A 25 -6.50 11.44 -25.26
N LEU A 26 -7.32 10.51 -25.75
CA LEU A 26 -7.96 9.48 -24.93
C LEU A 26 -6.94 8.59 -24.22
N LEU A 27 -5.93 8.11 -24.95
CA LEU A 27 -4.89 7.24 -24.39
C LEU A 27 -4.07 7.97 -23.33
N ALA A 28 -3.72 9.23 -23.55
CA ALA A 28 -3.04 10.05 -22.54
C ALA A 28 -3.87 10.15 -21.25
N ALA A 29 -5.17 10.44 -21.35
CA ALA A 29 -6.06 10.46 -20.20
C ALA A 29 -6.15 9.08 -19.49
N GLN A 30 -6.22 7.99 -20.26
CA GLN A 30 -6.27 6.63 -19.69
C GLN A 30 -5.01 6.29 -18.89
N THR A 31 -3.83 6.68 -19.37
CA THR A 31 -2.58 6.45 -18.61
C THR A 31 -2.55 7.21 -17.29
N LEU A 32 -3.08 8.44 -17.25
CA LEU A 32 -3.18 9.22 -16.02
C LEU A 32 -4.14 8.55 -15.03
N SER A 33 -5.30 8.10 -15.48
CA SER A 33 -6.27 7.39 -14.64
C SER A 33 -5.69 6.10 -14.03
N LEU A 34 -4.91 5.34 -14.81
CA LEU A 34 -4.24 4.14 -14.31
C LEU A 34 -3.21 4.45 -13.21
N ARG A 35 -2.46 5.55 -13.35
CA ARG A 35 -1.51 6.00 -12.31
C ARG A 35 -2.25 6.34 -11.01
N GLN A 36 -3.33 7.11 -11.10
CA GLN A 36 -4.15 7.47 -9.94
C GLN A 36 -4.76 6.23 -9.25
N LEU A 37 -5.22 5.25 -10.04
CA LEU A 37 -5.75 4.00 -9.53
C LEU A 37 -4.69 3.21 -8.75
N GLN A 38 -3.46 3.11 -9.28
CA GLN A 38 -2.36 2.43 -8.59
C GLN A 38 -2.03 3.09 -7.24
N ASP A 39 -1.96 4.42 -7.22
CA ASP A 39 -1.69 5.18 -5.98
C ASP A 39 -2.83 4.98 -4.95
N ALA A 40 -4.09 4.95 -5.40
CA ALA A 40 -5.25 4.68 -4.54
C ALA A 40 -5.24 3.25 -3.97
N ILE A 41 -4.87 2.25 -4.77
CA ILE A 41 -4.73 0.86 -4.31
C ILE A 41 -3.66 0.74 -3.24
N GLN A 42 -2.48 1.35 -3.46
CA GLN A 42 -1.39 1.35 -2.47
C GLN A 42 -1.83 1.95 -1.14
N ARG A 43 -2.49 3.11 -1.18
CA ARG A 43 -3.02 3.77 0.02
C ARG A 43 -4.04 2.88 0.75
N THR A 44 -4.96 2.27 0.01
CA THR A 44 -6.01 1.42 0.60
C THR A 44 -5.40 0.20 1.30
N GLN A 45 -4.41 -0.44 0.67
CA GLN A 45 -3.71 -1.59 1.27
C GLN A 45 -2.86 -1.20 2.48
N ALA A 46 -2.15 -0.06 2.42
CA ALA A 46 -1.40 0.45 3.57
C ALA A 46 -2.31 0.69 4.79
N VAL A 47 -3.47 1.33 4.57
CA VAL A 47 -4.47 1.59 5.61
C VAL A 47 -5.04 0.27 6.13
N ALA A 48 -5.42 -0.66 5.26
CA ALA A 48 -5.96 -1.96 5.65
C ALA A 48 -4.96 -2.77 6.49
N MET A 49 -3.69 -2.80 6.10
CA MET A 49 -2.64 -3.50 6.84
C MET A 49 -2.32 -2.85 8.18
N SER A 50 -2.35 -1.52 8.25
CA SER A 50 -2.18 -0.78 9.50
C SER A 50 -3.34 -1.06 10.46
N ASN A 51 -4.57 -1.01 9.97
CA ASN A 51 -5.75 -1.31 10.78
C ASN A 51 -5.78 -2.76 11.25
N ALA A 52 -5.37 -3.72 10.40
CA ALA A 52 -5.27 -5.13 10.79
C ALA A 52 -4.27 -5.30 11.94
N LEU A 53 -3.05 -4.76 11.81
CA LEU A 53 -2.05 -4.82 12.89
C LEU A 53 -2.54 -4.15 14.16
N PHE A 54 -3.14 -2.96 14.03
CA PHE A 54 -3.68 -2.24 15.18
C PHE A 54 -4.77 -3.05 15.87
N ASN A 55 -5.71 -3.64 15.14
CA ASN A 55 -6.75 -4.50 15.72
C ASN A 55 -6.16 -5.73 16.45
N GLU A 56 -5.11 -6.34 15.92
CA GLU A 56 -4.40 -7.45 16.60
C GLU A 56 -3.74 -6.98 17.91
N ILE A 57 -3.14 -5.77 17.92
CA ILE A 57 -2.60 -5.16 19.16
C ILE A 57 -3.74 -4.93 20.16
N TRP A 58 -4.92 -4.54 19.68
CA TRP A 58 -6.08 -4.31 20.56
C TRP A 58 -6.64 -5.61 21.14
N ALA A 59 -6.64 -6.69 20.34
CA ALA A 59 -7.06 -8.00 20.82
C ALA A 59 -6.05 -8.62 21.79
N ASN A 60 -4.75 -8.38 21.58
CA ASN A 60 -3.67 -8.89 22.41
C ASN A 60 -2.63 -7.79 22.66
N PRO A 61 -2.72 -7.04 23.77
CA PRO A 61 -1.77 -5.96 24.08
C PRO A 61 -0.31 -6.43 24.18
N ARG A 62 -0.05 -7.73 24.43
CA ARG A 62 1.31 -8.30 24.42
C ARG A 62 1.98 -8.26 23.05
N LEU A 63 1.22 -8.04 21.98
CA LEU A 63 1.74 -7.80 20.65
C LEU A 63 2.51 -6.49 20.56
N ALA A 64 2.11 -5.45 21.31
CA ALA A 64 2.84 -4.18 21.35
C ALA A 64 4.27 -4.36 21.88
N ASP A 65 4.50 -5.32 22.78
CA ASP A 65 5.82 -5.66 23.33
C ASP A 65 6.67 -6.45 22.31
N ALA A 66 6.04 -7.16 21.37
CA ALA A 66 6.72 -8.00 20.37
C ALA A 66 7.03 -7.27 19.06
N ILE A 67 6.32 -6.18 18.77
CA ILE A 67 6.50 -5.38 17.56
C ILE A 67 7.81 -4.59 17.63
N ALA A 68 8.65 -4.70 16.60
CA ALA A 68 9.81 -3.85 16.45
C ALA A 68 9.39 -2.38 16.20
N PRO A 69 10.18 -1.39 16.67
CA PRO A 69 9.88 0.03 16.43
C PRO A 69 9.70 0.38 14.95
N GLN A 70 10.37 -0.39 14.08
CA GLN A 70 10.27 -0.27 12.63
C GLN A 70 10.25 -1.66 12.00
N ILE A 71 9.26 -1.91 11.14
CA ILE A 71 9.11 -3.13 10.34
C ILE A 71 9.18 -2.79 8.86
N THR A 72 10.03 -3.50 8.13
CA THR A 72 10.15 -3.43 6.67
C THR A 72 9.98 -4.82 6.06
N LEU A 73 10.00 -4.92 4.73
CA LEU A 73 9.97 -6.24 4.05
C LEU A 73 11.19 -7.12 4.35
N GLN A 74 12.24 -6.57 4.96
CA GLN A 74 13.45 -7.30 5.38
C GLN A 74 13.42 -7.69 6.86
N PHE A 75 12.29 -7.52 7.53
CA PHE A 75 12.12 -7.96 8.91
C PHE A 75 12.29 -9.49 9.00
N GLU A 76 13.09 -9.95 9.96
CA GLU A 76 13.30 -11.36 10.20
C GLU A 76 12.18 -11.86 11.14
N PRO A 77 11.36 -12.85 10.73
CA PRO A 77 10.32 -13.40 11.58
C PRO A 77 10.90 -13.97 12.87
N LEU A 78 10.21 -13.77 13.98
CA LEU A 78 10.58 -14.39 15.24
C LEU A 78 10.31 -15.91 15.16
N THR A 79 11.01 -16.70 15.97
CA THR A 79 10.75 -18.15 16.03
C THR A 79 9.31 -18.43 16.46
N THR A 80 8.52 -19.04 15.57
CA THR A 80 7.11 -19.34 15.81
C THR A 80 6.94 -20.46 16.84
N PRO A 81 6.26 -20.21 17.97
CA PRO A 81 5.87 -21.30 18.86
C PRO A 81 4.77 -22.14 18.20
N VAL A 82 4.85 -23.47 18.34
CA VAL A 82 3.82 -24.38 17.84
C VAL A 82 2.70 -24.46 18.88
N CYS A 83 1.58 -23.80 18.59
CA CYS A 83 0.37 -23.86 19.40
C CYS A 83 -0.53 -24.99 18.88
N SER A 84 -1.06 -25.84 19.77
CA SER A 84 -2.04 -26.89 19.40
C SER A 84 -3.09 -27.07 20.50
N GLN A 85 -4.13 -27.87 20.22
CA GLN A 85 -5.17 -28.20 21.21
C GLN A 85 -4.59 -28.75 22.53
N ASN A 86 -3.47 -29.48 22.47
CA ASN A 86 -2.83 -30.12 23.64
C ASN A 86 -1.69 -29.29 24.22
N THR A 87 -1.27 -28.22 23.53
CA THR A 87 -0.21 -27.31 23.96
C THR A 87 -0.66 -25.88 23.69
N PRO A 88 -1.51 -25.29 24.56
CA PRO A 88 -2.01 -23.94 24.37
C PRO A 88 -0.88 -22.92 24.52
N CYS A 89 -0.89 -21.91 23.66
CA CYS A 89 0.06 -20.79 23.75
C CYS A 89 -0.37 -19.79 24.81
N ASN A 90 0.61 -19.26 25.55
CA ASN A 90 0.37 -18.10 26.40
C ASN A 90 0.21 -16.83 25.54
N ALA A 91 -0.25 -15.72 26.15
CA ALA A 91 -0.52 -14.47 25.42
C ALA A 91 0.72 -13.91 24.66
N GLN A 92 1.93 -14.14 25.18
CA GLN A 92 3.17 -13.70 24.54
C GLN A 92 3.57 -14.57 23.35
N GLN A 93 3.37 -15.89 23.45
CA GLN A 93 3.57 -16.82 22.33
C GLN A 93 2.56 -16.58 21.22
N LEU A 94 1.30 -16.29 21.58
CA LEU A 94 0.27 -15.94 20.61
C LEU A 94 0.61 -14.65 19.86
N ALA A 95 1.15 -13.64 20.55
CA ALA A 95 1.61 -12.40 19.93
C ALA A 95 2.69 -12.65 18.85
N ILE A 96 3.63 -13.57 19.08
CA ILE A 96 4.64 -13.94 18.08
C ILE A 96 3.98 -14.55 16.83
N VAL A 97 3.00 -15.45 17.02
CA VAL A 97 2.27 -16.07 15.90
C VAL A 97 1.48 -15.02 15.11
N GLN A 98 0.79 -14.11 15.80
CA GLN A 98 0.03 -13.00 15.18
C GLN A 98 0.94 -12.07 14.37
N LEU A 99 2.12 -11.71 14.93
CA LEU A 99 3.06 -10.85 14.24
C LEU A 99 3.59 -11.50 12.95
N ASN A 100 3.94 -12.79 13.02
CA ASN A 100 4.48 -13.51 11.88
C ASN A 100 3.43 -13.72 10.79
N SER A 101 2.18 -14.05 11.14
CA SER A 101 1.10 -14.21 10.14
C SER A 101 0.74 -12.88 9.47
N TRP A 102 0.74 -11.78 10.23
CA TRP A 102 0.60 -10.44 9.68
C TRP A 102 1.75 -10.11 8.72
N PHE A 103 2.99 -10.46 9.09
CA PHE A 103 4.16 -10.22 8.27
C PHE A 103 4.17 -11.04 6.96
N GLU A 104 3.74 -12.31 7.00
CA GLU A 104 3.54 -13.12 5.80
C GLU A 104 2.51 -12.48 4.85
N THR A 105 1.43 -11.92 5.39
CA THR A 105 0.43 -11.18 4.62
C THR A 105 1.06 -9.93 3.99
N LEU A 106 1.90 -9.20 4.74
CA LEU A 106 2.62 -8.04 4.21
C LEU A 106 3.57 -8.42 3.06
N GLN A 107 4.28 -9.55 3.16
CA GLN A 107 5.15 -10.05 2.09
C GLN A 107 4.37 -10.39 0.82
N ALA A 108 3.18 -11.00 0.96
CA ALA A 108 2.30 -11.29 -0.17
C ALA A 108 1.85 -10.02 -0.92
N LEU A 109 1.78 -8.88 -0.22
CA LEU A 109 1.44 -7.56 -0.78
C LEU A 109 2.65 -6.78 -1.32
N SER A 110 3.86 -7.35 -1.35
CA SER A 110 5.08 -6.67 -1.82
C SER A 110 5.02 -6.20 -3.29
N SER A 111 4.20 -6.86 -4.12
CA SER A 111 4.01 -6.49 -5.54
C SER A 111 3.17 -5.22 -5.70
N THR A 112 2.23 -4.98 -4.80
CA THR A 112 1.31 -3.85 -4.82
C THR A 112 1.86 -2.70 -3.96
N LEU A 113 2.25 -3.00 -2.73
CA LEU A 113 2.80 -2.05 -1.78
C LEU A 113 4.33 -2.00 -1.90
N HIS A 114 4.84 -0.93 -2.51
CA HIS A 114 6.28 -0.81 -2.80
C HIS A 114 7.04 -0.21 -1.61
N GLN A 115 8.06 -0.92 -1.13
CA GLN A 115 8.92 -0.52 0.00
C GLN A 115 8.15 0.00 1.23
N PRO A 116 7.18 -0.75 1.76
CA PRO A 116 6.43 -0.33 2.93
C PRO A 116 7.34 -0.32 4.18
N VAL A 117 7.11 0.67 5.03
CA VAL A 117 7.74 0.80 6.34
C VAL A 117 6.64 1.09 7.35
N PHE A 118 6.55 0.27 8.39
CA PHE A 118 5.63 0.47 9.51
C PHE A 118 6.46 0.87 10.73
N CYS A 119 6.10 1.96 11.39
CA CYS A 119 6.72 2.39 12.63
C CYS A 119 5.68 2.39 13.73
N PHE A 120 6.01 1.70 14.81
CA PHE A 120 5.17 1.62 15.99
C PHE A 120 5.82 2.42 17.11
N GLN A 121 5.03 3.29 17.73
CA GLN A 121 5.45 4.06 18.89
C GLN A 121 4.35 3.97 19.96
N SER A 122 4.71 3.48 21.13
CA SER A 122 3.85 3.49 22.31
C SER A 122 4.31 4.59 23.26
N GLN A 123 3.44 5.58 23.50
CA GLN A 123 3.61 6.59 24.55
C GLN A 123 2.62 6.31 25.68
N ALA A 124 2.89 6.82 26.89
CA ALA A 124 2.25 6.44 28.16
C ALA A 124 0.75 6.11 28.09
N ASN A 125 -0.05 6.86 27.33
CA ASN A 125 -1.49 6.63 27.18
C ASN A 125 -1.99 6.59 25.73
N THR A 126 -1.09 6.49 24.75
CA THR A 126 -1.43 6.48 23.31
C THR A 126 -0.48 5.60 22.50
N ALA A 127 -1.04 4.67 21.73
CA ALA A 127 -0.30 3.89 20.74
C ALA A 127 -0.49 4.51 19.35
N GLN A 128 0.62 4.79 18.66
CA GLN A 128 0.64 5.30 17.30
C GLN A 128 1.32 4.30 16.37
N LEU A 129 0.62 3.94 15.29
CA LEU A 129 1.15 3.16 14.19
C LEU A 129 1.20 4.05 12.94
N GLN A 130 2.40 4.29 12.43
CA GLN A 130 2.63 5.03 11.20
C GLN A 130 3.06 4.06 10.10
N VAL A 131 2.54 4.25 8.90
CA VAL A 131 2.93 3.50 7.70
C VAL A 131 3.36 4.48 6.63
N SER A 132 4.43 4.15 5.92
CA SER A 132 4.82 4.84 4.70
C SER A 132 5.11 3.84 3.58
N TRP A 133 4.90 4.25 2.34
CA TRP A 133 5.18 3.43 1.16
C TRP A 133 5.67 4.32 0.02
N GLN A 134 6.46 3.74 -0.88
CA GLN A 134 6.91 4.44 -2.08
C GLN A 134 5.82 4.41 -3.15
N GLN A 135 5.45 5.59 -3.65
CA GLN A 135 4.55 5.73 -4.79
C GLN A 135 5.26 5.24 -6.05
N ARG A 136 4.60 4.38 -6.81
CA ARG A 136 5.20 3.83 -8.05
C ARG A 136 5.37 4.89 -9.13
N SER A 137 4.52 5.92 -9.10
CA SER A 137 4.58 7.06 -10.01
C SER A 137 5.75 8.01 -9.73
N ALA A 138 6.39 7.91 -8.57
CA ALA A 138 7.44 8.83 -8.15
C ALA A 138 8.83 8.36 -8.58
N ASN A 139 9.49 9.15 -9.43
CA ASN A 139 10.91 9.03 -9.75
C ASN A 139 11.75 9.67 -8.64
N SER A 140 11.78 9.07 -7.46
CA SER A 140 12.65 9.49 -6.36
C SER A 140 13.85 8.55 -6.24
N ALA A 141 15.01 9.11 -5.92
CA ALA A 141 16.14 8.31 -5.46
C ALA A 141 15.71 7.46 -4.24
N PRO A 142 16.27 6.26 -4.04
CA PRO A 142 15.98 5.45 -2.86
C PRO A 142 16.26 6.27 -1.59
N GLN A 143 15.19 6.65 -0.90
CA GLN A 143 15.24 7.34 0.39
C GLN A 143 15.39 6.30 1.50
N LEU A 144 16.04 6.68 2.61
CA LEU A 144 16.10 5.85 3.81
C LEU A 144 14.69 5.41 4.22
N ALA A 145 14.57 4.13 4.62
CA ALA A 145 13.33 3.56 5.12
C ALA A 145 12.89 4.35 6.36
N SER A 146 11.93 5.25 6.18
CA SER A 146 11.40 6.15 7.20
C SER A 146 9.88 6.15 7.10
N CYS A 147 9.21 6.39 8.23
CA CYS A 147 7.76 6.47 8.26
C CYS A 147 7.22 7.85 7.86
N ASP A 148 8.09 8.83 7.70
CA ASP A 148 7.72 10.19 7.33
C ASP A 148 7.30 10.32 5.87
N ALA A 149 6.37 11.24 5.62
CA ALA A 149 6.03 11.63 4.27
C ALA A 149 7.23 12.35 3.64
N SER A 150 7.58 11.97 2.41
CA SER A 150 8.70 12.56 1.66
C SER A 150 8.39 12.56 0.17
N ALA A 151 9.25 13.17 -0.65
CA ALA A 151 9.05 13.23 -2.09
C ALA A 151 8.92 11.81 -2.67
N GLY A 152 7.72 11.45 -3.11
CA GLY A 152 7.42 10.13 -3.67
C GLY A 152 7.12 9.03 -2.64
N ARG A 153 6.92 9.39 -1.36
CA ARG A 153 6.39 8.48 -0.35
C ARG A 153 5.06 9.00 0.19
N GLY A 154 4.04 8.16 0.13
CA GLY A 154 2.82 8.36 0.91
C GLY A 154 3.03 7.92 2.34
N ALA A 155 2.40 8.61 3.29
CA ALA A 155 2.38 8.21 4.69
C ALA A 155 0.97 8.33 5.28
N PHE A 156 0.69 7.49 6.27
CA PHE A 156 -0.55 7.47 7.02
C PHE A 156 -0.26 7.07 8.47
N ALA A 157 -0.98 7.64 9.43
CA ALA A 157 -0.83 7.31 10.83
C ALA A 157 -2.20 7.00 11.45
N VAL A 158 -2.23 5.94 12.25
CA VAL A 158 -3.36 5.58 13.12
C VAL A 158 -2.91 5.81 14.56
N GLN A 159 -3.76 6.44 15.35
CA GLN A 159 -3.56 6.64 16.77
C GLN A 159 -4.75 6.07 17.52
N GLY A 160 -4.51 5.47 18.68
CA GLY A 160 -5.56 5.06 19.62
C GLY A 160 -5.07 5.16 21.05
N GLY A 161 -6.01 5.16 22.00
CA GLY A 161 -5.70 5.16 23.43
C GLY A 161 -4.89 3.92 23.81
N ALA A 162 -3.88 4.09 24.67
CA ALA A 162 -3.16 2.97 25.25
C ALA A 162 -3.93 2.41 26.46
N TRP A 163 -3.62 1.14 26.75
CA TRP A 163 -4.23 0.27 27.73
C TRP A 163 -3.72 0.52 29.14
#